data_AF-A0A1E1MRP9-F1
#
_entry.id   AF-A0A1E1MRP9-F1
#
_cell.length_a   1.000
_cell.length_b   1.000
_cell.length_c   1.000
_cell.angle_alpha   90.00
_cell.angle_beta   90.00
_cell.angle_gamma   90.00
#
_symmetry.space_group_name_H-M   'P 1'
#
loop_
_entity.id
_entity.type
_entity.pdbx_description
1 polymer ?
#
loop_
_entity_poly.entity_id
_entity_poly.type
_entity_poly.pdbx_seq_one_letter_code
_entity_poly.pdbx_strand_id
1 'polypeptide(L)'
;MSRSLGQQMVRSIGLFQALVAIPALFILGEWALYSLFTYNVLIYDFIASICNTIFAAGILFIVLVQRKVDTTPLVTLYLELAKSGFATASWLWLLLDTAFGPNRYSSEEPARGPRIARVIISIIVLLIAFYPSLLYAMVEAKRPRTNDVEGVEEQGQTQAEVRGEREPLLG
;
A
#
# COMPACT_ATOMS: atom_id res chain seq x y z
N MET A 1 23.10 11.26 -7.88
CA MET A 1 22.59 10.17 -7.01
C MET A 1 21.60 9.32 -7.79
N SER A 2 22.05 8.23 -8.40
CA SER A 2 21.17 7.24 -9.04
C SER A 2 20.58 6.33 -7.97
N ARG A 3 19.26 6.43 -7.73
CA ARG A 3 18.54 5.55 -6.80
C ARG A 3 18.59 4.10 -7.28
N SER A 4 18.69 3.15 -6.35
CA SER A 4 18.68 1.73 -6.68
C SER A 4 17.39 1.34 -7.42
N LEU A 5 17.51 0.41 -8.38
CA LEU A 5 16.42 0.00 -9.26
C LEU A 5 15.22 -0.55 -8.47
N GLY A 6 15.48 -1.23 -7.34
CA GLY A 6 14.45 -1.72 -6.42
C GLY A 6 13.63 -0.60 -5.75
N GLN A 7 14.27 0.51 -5.37
CA GLN A 7 13.56 1.63 -4.75
C GLN A 7 12.65 2.37 -5.74
N GLN A 8 13.01 2.39 -7.03
CA GLN A 8 12.14 2.91 -8.09
C GLN A 8 10.94 1.98 -8.33
N MET A 9 11.16 0.66 -8.34
CA MET A 9 10.06 -0.32 -8.50
C MET A 9 9.04 -0.23 -7.35
N VAL A 10 9.48 -0.12 -6.10
CA VAL A 10 8.58 0.00 -4.94
C VAL A 10 7.71 1.25 -5.04
N ARG A 11 8.25 2.38 -5.50
CA ARG A 11 7.45 3.60 -5.70
C ARG A 11 6.42 3.45 -6.82
N SER A 12 6.78 2.84 -7.94
CA SER A 12 5.85 2.59 -9.04
C SER A 12 4.71 1.65 -8.62
N ILE A 13 5.03 0.60 -7.86
CA ILE A 13 4.02 -0.31 -7.29
C ILE A 13 3.14 0.42 -6.27
N GLY A 14 3.72 1.27 -5.42
CA GLY A 14 2.96 2.09 -4.47
C GLY A 14 1.95 3.02 -5.15
N LEU A 15 2.32 3.63 -6.29
CA LEU A 15 1.40 4.43 -7.10
C LEU A 15 0.25 3.59 -7.67
N PHE A 16 0.54 2.36 -8.13
CA PHE A 16 -0.49 1.45 -8.59
C PHE A 16 -1.45 1.04 -7.46
N GLN A 17 -0.92 0.73 -6.27
CA GLN A 17 -1.73 0.45 -5.08
C GLN A 17 -2.66 1.63 -4.75
N ALA A 18 -2.16 2.87 -4.82
CA ALA A 18 -2.98 4.06 -4.64
C ALA A 18 -4.04 4.22 -5.74
N LEU A 19 -3.69 3.96 -6.99
CA LEU A 19 -4.61 4.03 -8.12
C LEU A 19 -5.79 3.05 -7.97
N VAL A 20 -5.55 1.87 -7.39
CA VAL A 20 -6.62 0.91 -7.07
C VAL A 20 -7.42 1.33 -5.84
N ALA A 21 -6.76 1.88 -4.82
CA ALA A 21 -7.42 2.25 -3.56
C ALA A 21 -8.28 3.54 -3.68
N ILE A 22 -7.95 4.48 -4.57
CA ILE A 22 -8.71 5.73 -4.76
C ILE A 22 -10.17 5.48 -5.16
N PRO A 23 -10.47 4.73 -6.24
CA PRO A 23 -11.86 4.45 -6.62
C PRO A 23 -12.62 3.73 -5.51
N ALA A 24 -11.98 2.77 -4.83
CA ALA A 24 -12.58 2.04 -3.73
C ALA A 24 -12.93 2.98 -2.56
N LEU A 25 -12.04 3.91 -2.21
CA LEU A 25 -12.26 4.91 -1.16
C LEU A 25 -13.48 5.78 -1.47
N PHE A 26 -13.53 6.38 -2.66
CA PHE A 26 -14.58 7.35 -2.98
C PHE A 26 -15.94 6.68 -3.19
N ILE A 27 -15.98 5.59 -3.96
CA ILE A 27 -17.24 4.89 -4.24
C ILE A 27 -17.81 4.33 -2.94
N LEU A 28 -17.03 3.56 -2.18
CA LEU A 28 -17.54 2.94 -0.95
C LEU A 28 -17.79 3.97 0.15
N GLY A 29 -17.03 5.07 0.17
CA GLY A 29 -17.26 6.18 1.09
C GLY A 29 -18.59 6.88 0.82
N GLU A 30 -18.91 7.14 -0.45
CA GLU A 30 -20.21 7.68 -0.86
C GLU A 30 -21.35 6.72 -0.48
N TRP A 31 -21.21 5.43 -0.75
CA TRP A 31 -22.19 4.40 -0.36
C TRP A 31 -22.39 4.32 1.16
N ALA A 32 -21.32 4.46 1.94
CA ALA A 32 -21.41 4.52 3.40
C ALA A 32 -22.20 5.75 3.87
N LEU A 33 -21.93 6.94 3.32
CA LEU A 33 -22.69 8.15 3.65
C LEU A 33 -24.15 8.02 3.24
N TYR A 34 -24.42 7.53 2.03
CA TYR A 34 -25.77 7.28 1.55
C TYR A 34 -26.55 6.34 2.50
N SER A 35 -25.90 5.26 2.94
CA SER A 35 -26.49 4.29 3.87
C SER A 35 -26.73 4.87 5.26
N LEU A 36 -25.91 5.83 5.70
CA LEU A 36 -26.07 6.52 6.98
C LEU A 36 -27.28 7.46 7.00
N PHE A 37 -27.52 8.16 5.89
CA PHE A 37 -28.59 9.17 5.80
C PHE A 37 -29.93 8.61 5.28
N THR A 38 -29.96 7.37 4.78
CA THR A 38 -31.16 6.77 4.20
C THR A 38 -31.74 5.70 5.12
N TYR A 39 -32.94 5.95 5.64
CA TYR A 39 -33.64 5.08 6.60
C TYR A 39 -33.91 3.65 6.09
N ASN A 40 -34.05 3.45 4.78
CA ASN A 40 -34.41 2.17 4.17
C ASN A 40 -33.19 1.30 3.77
N VAL A 41 -31.96 1.70 4.12
CA VAL A 41 -30.76 0.92 3.81
C VAL A 41 -30.39 0.03 4.99
N LEU A 42 -30.01 -1.22 4.71
CA LEU A 42 -29.63 -2.16 5.76
C LEU A 42 -28.37 -1.68 6.45
N ILE A 43 -28.36 -1.70 7.80
CA ILE A 43 -27.17 -1.37 8.60
C ILE A 43 -25.94 -2.20 8.19
N TYR A 44 -26.18 -3.42 7.70
CA TYR A 44 -25.14 -4.27 7.13
C TYR A 44 -24.31 -3.53 6.08
N ASP A 45 -24.92 -2.72 5.22
CA ASP A 45 -24.19 -2.11 4.12
C ASP A 45 -23.71 -0.69 4.30
N PHE A 46 -24.18 -0.04 5.36
CA PHE A 46 -23.36 0.95 6.04
C PHE A 46 -22.04 0.34 6.56
N ILE A 47 -22.11 -0.75 7.35
CA ILE A 47 -20.92 -1.37 7.96
C ILE A 47 -19.95 -1.91 6.90
N ALA A 48 -20.47 -2.62 5.90
CA ALA A 48 -19.63 -3.16 4.82
C ALA A 48 -18.92 -2.03 4.05
N SER A 49 -19.63 -0.96 3.71
CA SER A 49 -19.07 0.15 2.95
C SER A 49 -18.04 0.93 3.77
N ILE A 50 -18.32 1.23 5.05
CA ILE A 50 -17.40 2.01 5.89
C ILE A 50 -16.11 1.23 6.21
N CYS A 51 -16.20 -0.08 6.50
CA CYS A 51 -15.01 -0.90 6.76
C CYS A 51 -14.07 -0.94 5.54
N ASN A 52 -14.60 -1.20 4.35
CA ASN A 52 -13.80 -1.21 3.13
C ASN A 52 -13.24 0.17 2.78
N THR A 53 -13.99 1.24 3.05
CA THR A 53 -13.54 2.63 2.90
C THR A 53 -12.35 2.91 3.81
N ILE A 54 -12.40 2.48 5.08
CA ILE A 54 -11.30 2.66 6.04
C ILE A 54 -10.06 1.89 5.59
N PHE A 55 -10.20 0.66 5.10
CA PHE A 55 -9.05 -0.10 4.57
C PHE A 55 -8.44 0.58 3.34
N ALA A 56 -9.26 1.06 2.41
CA ALA A 56 -8.77 1.82 1.25
C ALA A 56 -8.08 3.12 1.67
N ALA A 57 -8.65 3.85 2.65
CA ALA A 57 -8.05 5.05 3.21
C ALA A 57 -6.70 4.76 3.86
N GLY A 58 -6.60 3.67 4.64
CA GLY A 58 -5.37 3.23 5.28
C GLY A 58 -4.27 2.92 4.28
N ILE A 59 -4.60 2.21 3.18
CA ILE A 59 -3.65 1.94 2.10
C ILE A 59 -3.15 3.26 1.48
N LEU A 60 -4.06 4.18 1.16
CA LEU A 60 -3.69 5.47 0.57
C LEU A 60 -2.82 6.32 1.49
N PHE A 61 -3.20 6.39 2.76
CA PHE A 61 -2.44 7.11 3.77
C PHE A 61 -1.00 6.59 3.83
N ILE A 62 -0.81 5.26 3.88
CA ILE A 62 0.52 4.67 3.91
C ILE A 62 1.31 5.00 2.64
N VAL A 63 0.71 4.91 1.46
CA VAL A 63 1.39 5.27 0.20
C VAL A 63 1.81 6.75 0.21
N LEU A 64 0.96 7.65 0.72
CA LEU A 64 1.30 9.07 0.84
C LEU A 64 2.45 9.32 1.82
N VAL A 65 2.48 8.60 2.94
CA VAL A 65 3.57 8.67 3.92
C VAL A 65 4.88 8.20 3.29
N GLN A 66 4.90 7.02 2.65
CA GLN A 66 6.08 6.47 1.97
C GLN A 66 6.57 7.34 0.79
N ARG A 67 5.67 8.14 0.19
CA ARG A 67 6.04 9.08 -0.87
C ARG A 67 6.75 10.32 -0.33
N LYS A 68 6.37 10.79 0.87
CA LYS A 68 6.88 12.03 1.46
C LYS A 68 8.10 11.84 2.36
N VAL A 69 8.23 10.67 2.97
CA VAL A 69 9.25 10.40 3.98
C VAL A 69 10.15 9.27 3.50
N ASP A 70 11.46 9.49 3.54
CA ASP A 70 12.42 8.41 3.36
C ASP A 70 12.43 7.55 4.63
N THR A 71 11.86 6.35 4.55
CA THR A 71 11.69 5.43 5.67
C THR A 71 12.84 4.44 5.77
N THR A 72 13.22 4.08 7.00
CA THR A 72 14.19 3.00 7.23
C THR A 72 13.63 1.66 6.74
N PRO A 73 14.47 0.67 6.41
CA PRO A 73 14.01 -0.63 5.88
C PRO A 73 12.99 -1.34 6.78
N LEU A 74 13.16 -1.28 8.11
CA LEU A 74 12.20 -1.85 9.07
C LEU A 74 10.86 -1.11 9.08
N VAL A 75 10.86 0.22 9.04
CA VAL A 75 9.62 1.00 8.96
C VAL A 75 8.91 0.73 7.63
N THR A 76 9.65 0.68 6.53
CA THR A 76 9.12 0.29 5.21
C THR A 76 8.46 -1.08 5.27
N LEU A 77 9.09 -2.07 5.91
CA LEU A 77 8.50 -3.39 6.09
C LEU A 77 7.17 -3.34 6.85
N TYR A 78 7.11 -2.64 8.00
CA TYR A 78 5.85 -2.53 8.75
C TYR A 78 4.75 -1.83 7.95
N LEU A 79 5.10 -0.81 7.16
CA LEU A 79 4.14 -0.11 6.30
C LEU A 79 3.65 -0.99 5.14
N GLU A 80 4.54 -1.74 4.49
CA GLU A 80 4.14 -2.73 3.46
C GLU A 80 3.29 -3.85 4.04
N LEU A 81 3.61 -4.30 5.26
CA LEU A 81 2.84 -5.31 5.98
C LEU A 81 1.44 -4.79 6.31
N ALA A 82 1.33 -3.55 6.78
CA ALA A 82 0.04 -2.93 7.07
C ALA A 82 -0.81 -2.77 5.80
N LYS A 83 -0.23 -2.28 4.69
CA LYS A 83 -0.95 -2.19 3.39
C LYS A 83 -1.46 -3.55 2.92
N SER A 84 -0.59 -4.55 2.96
CA SER A 84 -0.93 -5.91 2.57
C SER A 84 -2.00 -6.47 3.50
N GLY A 85 -1.91 -6.21 4.80
CA GLY A 85 -2.93 -6.57 5.79
C GLY A 85 -4.29 -5.96 5.49
N PHE A 86 -4.36 -4.66 5.17
CA PHE A 86 -5.61 -4.02 4.77
C PHE A 86 -6.17 -4.59 3.47
N ALA A 87 -5.32 -4.83 2.46
CA ALA A 87 -5.76 -5.45 1.21
C ALA A 87 -6.31 -6.87 1.44
N THR A 88 -5.64 -7.67 2.27
CA THR A 88 -6.08 -9.01 2.65
C THR A 88 -7.37 -8.99 3.45
N ALA A 89 -7.53 -8.02 4.37
CA ALA A 89 -8.77 -7.85 5.13
C ALA A 89 -9.95 -7.49 4.20
N SER A 90 -9.76 -6.58 3.25
CA SER A 90 -10.76 -6.24 2.24
C SER A 90 -11.11 -7.45 1.36
N TRP A 91 -10.11 -8.20 0.89
CA TRP A 91 -10.35 -9.40 0.11
C TRP A 91 -11.13 -10.46 0.91
N LEU A 92 -10.73 -10.70 2.16
CA LEU A 92 -11.40 -11.65 3.05
C LEU A 92 -12.84 -11.22 3.31
N TRP A 93 -13.08 -9.91 3.48
CA TRP A 93 -14.43 -9.38 3.61
C TRP A 93 -15.28 -9.66 2.37
N LEU A 94 -14.76 -9.43 1.17
CA LEU A 94 -15.46 -9.74 -0.09
C LEU A 94 -15.76 -11.24 -0.23
N LEU A 95 -14.82 -12.10 0.20
CA LEU A 95 -15.01 -13.54 0.21
C LEU A 95 -16.16 -13.93 1.15
N LEU A 96 -16.18 -13.38 2.36
CA LEU A 96 -17.24 -13.60 3.34
C LEU A 96 -18.58 -13.03 2.90
N ASP A 97 -18.62 -11.85 2.27
CA ASP A 97 -19.85 -11.27 1.69
C ASP A 97 -20.39 -12.10 0.52
N THR A 98 -19.50 -12.76 -0.23
CA THR A 98 -19.92 -13.70 -1.28
C THR A 98 -20.49 -14.99 -0.70
N ALA A 99 -19.93 -15.49 0.41
CA ALA A 99 -20.33 -16.74 1.04
C ALA A 99 -21.57 -16.61 1.94
N PHE A 100 -21.65 -15.53 2.72
CA PHE A 100 -22.63 -15.34 3.81
C PHE A 100 -23.40 -14.02 3.72
N GLY A 101 -23.06 -13.14 2.77
CA GLY A 101 -23.68 -11.83 2.68
C GLY A 101 -25.19 -11.91 2.40
N PRO A 102 -25.98 -10.93 2.88
CA PRO A 102 -27.43 -10.95 2.75
C PRO A 102 -27.85 -11.09 1.28
N ASN A 103 -28.82 -11.97 1.05
CA ASN A 103 -29.40 -12.21 -0.26
C ASN A 103 -30.37 -11.07 -0.55
N ARG A 104 -29.86 -10.02 -1.19
CA ARG A 104 -30.67 -8.89 -1.62
C ARG A 104 -31.34 -9.34 -2.91
N TYR A 105 -32.67 -9.27 -2.96
CA TYR A 105 -33.56 -9.80 -4.00
C TYR A 105 -33.94 -11.28 -3.83
N SER A 106 -34.98 -11.53 -3.03
CA SER A 106 -35.89 -12.66 -3.27
C SER A 106 -36.87 -12.17 -4.33
N SER A 107 -36.95 -12.80 -5.51
CA SER A 107 -37.73 -14.02 -5.67
C SER A 107 -37.17 -15.09 -6.61
N GLU A 108 -36.12 -14.86 -7.39
CA GLU A 108 -35.44 -15.91 -8.18
C GLU A 108 -33.95 -15.56 -8.22
N GLU A 109 -33.08 -16.49 -7.83
CA GLU A 109 -31.70 -16.24 -7.37
C GLU A 109 -30.93 -15.13 -8.12
N PRO A 110 -30.52 -14.04 -7.45
CA PRO A 110 -29.67 -13.04 -8.07
C PRO A 110 -28.29 -13.67 -8.35
N ALA A 111 -27.80 -13.49 -9.58
CA ALA A 111 -26.56 -14.09 -10.05
C ALA A 111 -25.40 -13.77 -9.08
N ARG A 112 -24.83 -14.79 -8.43
CA ARG A 112 -23.64 -14.66 -7.56
C ARG A 112 -22.38 -14.21 -8.34
N GLY A 113 -22.46 -14.20 -9.67
CA GLY A 113 -21.37 -13.87 -10.60
C GLY A 113 -20.61 -12.57 -10.28
N PRO A 114 -21.27 -11.41 -10.12
CA PRO A 114 -20.56 -10.15 -9.84
C PRO A 114 -19.88 -10.11 -8.46
N ARG A 115 -20.34 -10.88 -7.47
CA ARG A 115 -19.66 -10.99 -6.17
C ARG A 115 -18.39 -11.83 -6.30
N ILE A 116 -18.50 -12.99 -6.95
CA ILE A 116 -17.37 -13.89 -7.22
C ILE A 116 -16.31 -13.18 -8.07
N ALA A 117 -16.72 -12.46 -9.11
CA ALA A 117 -15.79 -11.70 -9.96
C ALA A 117 -15.00 -10.66 -9.15
N ARG A 118 -15.64 -9.95 -8.20
CA ARG A 118 -14.95 -9.00 -7.32
C ARG A 118 -13.93 -9.68 -6.41
N VAL A 119 -14.26 -10.84 -5.86
CA VAL A 119 -13.31 -11.65 -5.07
C VAL A 119 -12.10 -12.08 -5.92
N ILE A 120 -12.34 -12.56 -7.15
CA ILE A 120 -11.29 -13.00 -8.07
C ILE A 120 -10.39 -11.83 -8.48
N ILE A 121 -10.96 -10.69 -8.86
CA ILE A 121 -10.18 -9.50 -9.22
C ILE A 121 -9.37 -9.03 -8.01
N SER A 122 -9.96 -9.04 -6.81
CA SER A 122 -9.29 -8.62 -5.59
C SER A 122 -8.11 -9.52 -5.23
N ILE A 123 -8.19 -10.85 -5.39
CA ILE A 123 -7.03 -11.73 -5.14
C ILE A 123 -5.92 -11.51 -6.17
N ILE A 124 -6.26 -11.27 -7.43
CA ILE A 124 -5.27 -10.97 -8.49
C ILE A 124 -4.52 -9.68 -8.15
N VAL A 125 -5.23 -8.61 -7.79
CA VAL A 125 -4.61 -7.34 -7.36
C VAL A 125 -3.70 -7.57 -6.16
N LEU A 126 -4.11 -8.39 -5.20
CA LEU A 126 -3.37 -8.67 -3.99
C LEU A 126 -2.03 -9.40 -4.29
N LEU A 127 -2.07 -10.40 -5.18
CA LEU A 127 -0.90 -11.16 -5.60
C LEU A 127 0.07 -10.36 -6.48
N ILE A 128 -0.43 -9.42 -7.29
CA ILE A 128 0.42 -8.66 -8.24
C ILE A 128 0.92 -7.35 -7.63
N ALA A 129 0.12 -6.67 -6.81
CA ALA A 129 0.45 -5.33 -6.31
C ALA A 129 0.92 -5.31 -4.86
N PHE A 130 0.36 -6.13 -3.97
CA PHE A 130 0.62 -6.03 -2.53
C PHE A 130 1.68 -7.01 -2.03
N TYR A 131 1.56 -8.28 -2.40
CA TYR A 131 2.52 -9.30 -1.93
C TYR A 131 3.93 -9.15 -2.50
N PRO A 132 4.13 -8.72 -3.77
CA PRO A 132 5.48 -8.49 -4.28
C PRO A 132 6.20 -7.35 -3.56
N SER A 133 5.50 -6.25 -3.21
CA SER A 133 6.12 -5.14 -2.46
C SER A 133 6.45 -5.54 -1.03
N LEU A 134 5.57 -6.32 -0.39
CA LEU A 134 5.83 -6.90 0.93
C LEU A 134 7.03 -7.84 0.93
N LEU A 135 7.09 -8.77 -0.02
CA LEU A 135 8.18 -9.73 -0.14
C LEU A 135 9.51 -9.00 -0.37
N TYR A 136 9.53 -7.99 -1.23
CA TYR A 136 10.70 -7.15 -1.43
C TYR A 136 11.15 -6.48 -0.12
N ALA A 137 10.23 -5.85 0.61
CA ALA A 137 10.56 -5.22 1.89
C ALA A 137 11.05 -6.22 2.94
N MET A 138 10.52 -7.46 2.95
CA MET A 138 11.00 -8.53 3.82
C MET A 138 12.43 -8.96 3.48
N VAL A 139 12.75 -9.09 2.19
CA VAL A 139 14.10 -9.41 1.73
C VAL A 139 15.07 -8.30 2.10
N GLU A 140 14.70 -7.04 1.84
CA GLU A 140 15.54 -5.87 2.12
C GLU A 140 15.79 -5.71 3.63
N ALA A 141 14.78 -5.92 4.48
CA ALA A 141 14.94 -5.86 5.93
C ALA A 141 15.82 -6.98 6.51
N LYS A 142 15.93 -8.12 5.80
CA LYS A 142 16.76 -9.26 6.20
C LYS A 142 18.19 -9.19 5.67
N ARG A 143 18.50 -8.29 4.73
CA ARG A 143 19.87 -8.15 4.23
C ARG A 143 20.77 -7.70 5.40
N PRO A 144 21.81 -8.47 5.75
CA PRO A 144 22.74 -8.03 6.77
C PRO A 144 23.37 -6.73 6.29
N ARG A 145 23.53 -5.74 7.19
CA ARG A 145 24.27 -4.49 6.97
C ARG A 145 25.79 -4.73 6.76
N THR A 146 26.15 -5.81 6.08
CA THR A 146 27.55 -6.19 5.81
C THR A 146 28.13 -5.42 4.63
N ASN A 147 27.35 -4.57 3.95
CA ASN A 147 27.86 -3.71 2.86
C ASN A 147 28.00 -2.23 3.25
N ASP A 148 27.72 -1.84 4.50
CA ASP A 148 28.05 -0.49 4.98
C ASP A 148 29.55 -0.35 5.37
N VAL A 149 30.37 -1.38 5.11
CA VAL A 149 31.84 -1.36 5.30
C VAL A 149 32.62 -1.52 3.98
N GLU A 150 31.99 -1.86 2.85
CA GLU A 150 32.68 -1.99 1.54
C GLU A 150 32.13 -1.04 0.47
N GLY A 151 31.62 0.12 0.88
CA GLY A 151 31.18 1.20 -0.02
C GLY A 151 31.69 2.59 0.36
N VAL A 152 32.64 2.69 1.30
CA VAL A 152 33.16 3.97 1.82
C VAL A 152 34.51 4.36 1.19
N GLU A 153 35.15 3.53 0.36
CA GLU A 153 36.53 3.78 -0.05
C GLU A 153 36.81 4.35 -1.46
N GLU A 154 35.82 4.63 -2.33
CA GLU A 154 36.14 5.16 -3.69
C GLU A 154 35.44 6.44 -4.15
N GLN A 155 34.79 7.21 -3.26
CA GLN A 155 34.32 8.57 -3.62
C GLN A 155 34.70 9.67 -2.62
N GLY A 156 35.51 9.37 -1.60
CA GLY A 156 36.01 10.36 -0.63
C GLY A 156 37.43 10.88 -0.89
N GLN A 157 38.23 10.21 -1.74
CA GLN A 157 39.67 10.50 -1.84
C GLN A 157 40.10 11.44 -2.98
N THR A 158 39.18 11.93 -3.83
CA THR A 158 39.55 12.93 -4.87
C THR A 158 39.07 14.36 -4.55
N GLN A 159 38.38 14.59 -3.43
CA GLN A 159 37.91 15.93 -3.04
C GLN A 159 38.48 16.47 -1.73
N ALA A 160 39.15 15.63 -0.92
CA ALA A 160 39.75 16.07 0.34
C ALA A 160 41.24 16.46 0.21
N GLU A 161 41.95 16.02 -0.83
CA GLU A 161 43.39 16.29 -1.01
C GLU A 161 43.70 17.59 -1.78
N VAL A 162 42.69 18.25 -2.36
CA VAL A 162 42.85 19.57 -3.04
C VAL A 162 42.39 20.73 -2.15
N ARG A 163 41.92 20.46 -0.92
CA ARG A 163 41.45 21.48 0.03
C ARG A 163 42.34 21.60 1.27
N GLY A 164 43.53 20.99 1.25
CA GLY A 164 44.53 21.01 2.32
C GLY A 164 45.63 22.07 2.17
N GLU A 165 45.67 22.81 1.06
CA GLU A 165 46.69 23.83 0.84
C GLU A 165 46.06 25.13 0.37
N ARG A 166 45.93 26.09 1.30
CA ARG A 166 45.78 27.56 1.16
C ARG A 166 44.71 28.10 2.11
N GLU A 167 45.07 28.18 3.39
CA GLU A 167 44.74 29.41 4.11
C GLU A 167 45.64 30.53 3.56
N PRO A 168 45.12 31.77 3.50
CA PRO A 168 45.73 32.75 4.38
C PRO A 168 44.72 33.63 5.13
N LEU A 169 45.00 33.72 6.42
CA LEU A 169 44.82 34.79 7.41
C LEU A 169 44.44 36.19 6.91
N LEU A 170 43.46 36.78 7.61
CA LEU A 170 43.25 38.20 7.95
C LEU A 170 43.31 39.27 6.84
N GLY A 171 42.16 39.91 6.65
CA GLY A 171 41.97 41.26 6.09
C GLY A 171 40.59 41.76 6.50
#